data_AF-A0A6V7HTD4-F1
#
_entry.id   AF-A0A6V7HTD4-F1
#
_cell.length_a   1.000
_cell.length_b   1.000
_cell.length_c   1.000
_cell.angle_alpha   90.00
_cell.angle_beta   90.00
_cell.angle_gamma   90.00
#
_symmetry.space_group_name_H-M   'P 1'
#
loop_
_entity.id
_entity.type
_entity.pdbx_description
1 polymer ?
#
loop_
_entity_poly.entity_id
_entity_poly.type
_entity_poly.pdbx_seq_one_letter_code
_entity_poly.pdbx_strand_id
1 'polypeptide(L)'
;AYCTVEKPEFLEELKKDVHSVSNVRVIGAVSNSKAFAQVFKCSQGSPMNPENKCNVWKEAEESNEIPLRRRLHGHHRRNRS
;
A
#
# COMPACT_ATOMS: atom_id res chain seq x y z
N ALA A 1 -10.05 14.09 1.93
CA ALA A 1 -10.46 12.95 1.08
C ALA A 1 -11.20 11.85 1.87
N TYR A 2 -10.78 11.49 3.09
CA TYR A 2 -11.39 10.38 3.86
C TYR A 2 -11.82 10.75 5.29
N CYS A 3 -11.99 12.04 5.59
CA CYS A 3 -12.50 12.47 6.89
C CYS A 3 -14.02 12.32 6.89
N THR A 4 -14.54 11.32 7.61
CA THR A 4 -15.98 11.06 7.73
C THR A 4 -16.33 10.69 9.18
N VAL A 5 -17.60 10.85 9.54
CA VAL A 5 -18.17 10.41 10.82
C VAL A 5 -19.32 9.44 10.53
N GLU A 6 -19.25 8.27 11.14
CA GLU A 6 -20.24 7.19 11.02
C GLU A 6 -21.24 7.31 12.19
N LYS A 7 -22.55 7.22 11.94
CA LYS A 7 -23.52 7.09 13.03
C LYS A 7 -23.70 5.61 13.38
N PRO A 8 -23.92 5.25 14.66
CA PRO A 8 -24.12 3.85 15.08
C PRO A 8 -25.28 3.14 14.36
N GLU A 9 -26.29 3.90 13.92
CA GLU A 9 -27.45 3.40 13.16
C GLU A 9 -27.06 2.74 11.83
N PHE A 10 -25.92 3.11 11.24
CA PHE A 10 -25.46 2.59 9.95
C PHE A 10 -24.52 1.39 10.07
N LEU A 11 -24.28 0.86 11.29
CA LEU A 11 -23.33 -0.26 11.48
C LEU A 11 -23.67 -1.50 10.64
N GLU A 12 -24.96 -1.81 10.45
CA GLU A 12 -25.38 -2.95 9.62
C GLU A 12 -25.21 -2.69 8.12
N GLU A 13 -25.21 -1.44 7.69
CA GLU A 13 -24.92 -1.07 6.31
C GLU A 13 -23.41 -1.14 6.04
N LEU A 14 -22.59 -0.65 6.96
CA LEU A 14 -21.13 -0.73 6.86
C LEU A 14 -20.60 -2.17 6.78
N LYS A 15 -21.26 -3.12 7.45
CA LYS A 15 -20.91 -4.54 7.37
C LYS A 15 -21.17 -5.14 5.98
N LYS A 16 -22.09 -4.56 5.21
CA LYS A 16 -22.44 -5.01 3.86
C LYS A 16 -21.60 -4.32 2.79
N ASP A 17 -20.96 -3.21 3.12
CA ASP A 17 -20.07 -2.51 2.21
C ASP A 17 -18.82 -3.37 1.94
N VAL A 18 -18.47 -3.48 0.65
CA VAL A 18 -17.24 -4.15 0.21
C VAL A 18 -15.99 -3.32 0.50
N HIS A 19 -16.17 -2.03 0.77
CA HIS A 19 -15.09 -1.13 1.16
C HIS A 19 -14.88 -1.16 2.68
N SER A 20 -13.63 -0.98 3.10
CA SER A 20 -13.33 -0.71 4.51
C SER A 20 -13.83 0.68 4.90
N VAL A 21 -14.22 0.84 6.17
CA VAL A 21 -14.56 2.14 6.77
C VAL A 21 -13.42 3.16 6.59
N SER A 22 -13.79 4.43 6.38
CA SER A 22 -12.87 5.48 5.90
C SER A 22 -11.58 5.64 6.71
N ASN A 23 -11.65 5.56 8.04
CA ASN A 23 -10.48 5.69 8.91
C ASN A 23 -9.49 4.53 8.72
N VAL A 24 -9.98 3.30 8.57
CA VAL A 24 -9.16 2.11 8.34
C VAL A 24 -8.54 2.13 6.95
N ARG A 25 -9.20 2.72 5.95
CA ARG A 25 -8.61 2.90 4.61
C ARG A 25 -7.31 3.71 4.68
N VAL A 26 -7.32 4.80 5.45
CA VAL A 26 -6.13 5.64 5.62
C VAL A 26 -5.09 4.90 6.46
N ILE A 27 -5.45 4.48 7.68
CA ILE A 27 -4.51 3.87 8.63
C ILE A 27 -3.86 2.63 8.04
N GLY A 28 -4.65 1.70 7.49
CA GLY A 28 -4.16 0.46 6.91
C GLY A 28 -3.21 0.70 5.73
N ALA A 29 -3.53 1.64 4.85
CA ALA A 29 -2.67 1.96 3.71
C ALA A 29 -1.32 2.55 4.15
N VAL A 30 -1.35 3.56 5.03
CA VAL A 30 -0.11 4.25 5.43
C VAL A 30 0.75 3.44 6.41
N SER A 31 0.15 2.61 7.29
CA SER A 31 0.90 1.69 8.15
C SER A 31 1.68 0.64 7.34
N ASN A 32 1.18 0.24 6.18
CA ASN A 32 1.87 -0.70 5.27
C ASN A 32 2.93 -0.03 4.37
N SER A 33 3.03 1.30 4.37
CA SER A 33 3.97 2.06 3.54
C SER A 33 5.28 2.35 4.27
N LYS A 34 6.39 1.77 3.80
CA LYS A 34 7.75 2.11 4.30
C LYS A 34 8.08 3.59 4.05
N ALA A 35 7.70 4.12 2.89
CA ALA A 35 7.95 5.51 2.52
C ALA A 35 7.22 6.49 3.46
N PHE A 36 5.97 6.19 3.84
CA PHE A 36 5.25 7.00 4.82
C PHE A 36 5.98 7.03 6.17
N ALA A 37 6.36 5.86 6.69
CA ALA A 37 7.09 5.77 7.94
C ALA A 37 8.42 6.57 7.92
N GLN A 38 9.13 6.57 6.79
CA GLN A 38 10.38 7.35 6.63
C GLN A 38 10.13 8.86 6.66
N VAL A 39 9.18 9.35 5.87
CA VAL A 39 8.87 10.79 5.76
C VAL A 39 8.42 11.35 7.11
N PHE A 40 7.57 10.60 7.82
CA PHE A 40 7.03 10.99 9.12
C PHE A 40 7.89 10.51 10.31
N LYS A 41 9.05 9.89 10.04
CA LYS A 41 10.01 9.41 11.05
C LYS A 41 9.35 8.53 12.13
N CYS A 42 8.42 7.67 11.71
CA CYS A 42 7.74 6.75 12.62
C CYS A 42 8.72 5.67 13.11
N SER A 43 8.87 5.53 14.42
CA SER A 43 9.70 4.47 15.02
C SER A 43 9.15 3.08 14.66
N GLN A 44 10.05 2.09 14.54
CA GLN A 44 9.64 0.71 14.31
C GLN A 44 8.74 0.21 15.44
N GLY A 45 7.68 -0.51 15.09
CA GLY A 45 6.67 -1.00 16.04
C GLY A 45 5.61 0.04 16.42
N SER A 46 5.73 1.29 16.01
CA SER A 46 4.66 2.28 16.20
C SER A 46 3.41 1.91 15.39
N PRO A 47 2.21 2.41 15.75
CA PRO A 47 0.97 2.07 15.04
C PRO A 47 1.01 2.35 13.52
N MET A 48 1.76 3.38 13.11
CA MET A 48 1.94 3.77 11.72
C MET A 48 3.19 3.17 11.07
N ASN A 49 3.97 2.38 11.82
CA ASN A 49 5.11 1.63 11.31
C ASN A 49 5.23 0.25 12.01
N PRO A 50 4.23 -0.64 11.84
CA PRO A 50 4.30 -1.99 12.38
C PRO A 50 5.43 -2.79 11.73
N GLU A 51 5.93 -3.78 12.46
CA GLU A 51 6.96 -4.71 11.98
C GLU A 51 6.48 -5.52 10.78
N ASN A 52 5.26 -6.04 10.86
CA ASN A 52 4.62 -6.81 9.80
C ASN A 52 3.85 -5.88 8.85
N LYS A 53 4.30 -5.77 7.60
CA LYS A 53 3.66 -4.96 6.56
C LYS A 53 3.17 -5.84 5.41
N CYS A 54 1.92 -5.64 5.01
CA CYS A 54 1.32 -6.30 3.86
C CYS A 54 1.70 -5.57 2.56
N ASN A 55 2.04 -6.33 1.52
CA ASN A 55 2.08 -5.82 0.16
C ASN A 55 1.75 -6.94 -0.82
N VAL A 56 0.59 -6.82 -1.46
CA VAL A 56 0.04 -7.85 -2.37
C VAL A 56 0.67 -7.76 -3.76
N TRP A 57 1.18 -6.59 -4.13
CA TRP A 57 1.69 -6.29 -5.47
C TRP A 57 3.22 -6.42 -5.56
N LYS A 58 3.89 -6.85 -4.49
CA LYS A 58 5.32 -7.19 -4.53
C LYS A 58 5.51 -8.47 -5.31
N GLU A 59 5.97 -8.34 -6.55
CA GLU A 59 6.71 -9.39 -7.23
C GLU A 59 8.09 -9.50 -6.54
N ALA A 60 8.12 -10.08 -5.33
CA ALA A 60 9.35 -10.39 -4.58
C ALA A 60 10.43 -9.28 -4.53
N GLU A 61 10.20 -8.19 -3.79
CA GLU A 61 11.28 -7.26 -3.41
C GLU A 61 11.73 -7.48 -1.97
N GLU A 62 12.53 -8.52 -1.80
CA GLU A 62 13.67 -8.55 -0.89
C GLU A 62 14.94 -8.66 -1.73
N SER A 63 15.33 -7.57 -2.40
CA SER A 63 16.73 -7.36 -2.72
C SER A 63 17.06 -5.91 -2.43
N ASN A 64 17.94 -5.75 -1.45
CA ASN A 64 18.37 -4.50 -0.87
C ASN A 64 19.03 -3.59 -1.90
N GLU A 65 18.98 -2.28 -1.61
CA GLU A 65 19.80 -1.24 -2.23
C GLU A 65 19.53 -0.98 -3.71
N ILE A 66 19.56 0.31 -4.07
CA ILE A 66 19.45 0.76 -5.45
C ILE A 66 20.66 0.23 -6.24
N PRO A 67 20.45 -0.37 -7.43
CA PRO A 67 21.26 0.02 -8.55
C PRO A 67 20.34 0.52 -9.68
N LEU A 68 20.52 1.79 -10.02
CA LEU A 68 20.07 2.37 -11.28
C LEU A 68 20.62 1.53 -12.45
N ARG A 69 19.92 0.50 -12.94
CA ARG A 69 20.22 -0.10 -14.24
C ARG A 69 18.98 -0.57 -15.02
N ARG A 70 18.67 0.30 -16.00
CA ARG A 70 18.35 0.03 -17.41
C ARG A 70 17.01 -0.65 -17.72
N ARG A 71 16.07 0.18 -18.22
CA ARG A 71 15.07 -0.24 -19.20
C ARG A 71 15.76 -1.04 -20.33
N LEU A 72 15.44 -2.31 -20.43
CA LEU A 72 15.50 -3.03 -21.70
C LEU A 72 14.13 -3.68 -21.89
N HIS A 73 13.21 -2.94 -22.51
CA HIS A 73 12.05 -3.57 -23.14
C HIS A 73 12.58 -4.40 -24.30
N GLY A 74 12.58 -5.72 -24.10
CA GLY A 74 13.03 -6.71 -25.07
C GLY A 74 12.23 -6.65 -26.37
N HIS A 75 12.99 -6.76 -27.45
CA HIS A 75 12.59 -6.84 -28.85
C HIS A 75 11.33 -7.67 -29.14
N HIS A 76 10.32 -7.02 -29.71
CA HIS A 76 9.37 -7.69 -30.60
C HIS A 76 10.06 -7.87 -31.96
N ARG A 77 10.56 -9.08 -32.25
CA ARG A 77 11.04 -9.46 -33.59
C ARG A 77 9.86 -9.37 -34.56
N ARG A 78 9.86 -8.38 -35.46
CA ARG A 78 8.97 -8.36 -36.63
C ARG A 78 9.51 -9.36 -37.65
N ASN A 79 8.73 -10.40 -37.95
CA ASN A 79 8.93 -11.20 -39.16
C ASN A 79 8.66 -10.29 -40.37
N ARG A 80 9.68 -10.09 -41.21
CA ARG A 80 9.51 -9.59 -42.59
C ARG A 80 9.07 -10.78 -43.45
N SER A 81 7.91 -10.65 -44.07
CA SER A 81 7.60 -11.27 -45.37
C SER A 81 7.92 -10.25 -46.46
#